data_AF-A0A2G6GVH0-F1
#
_entry.id   AF-A0A2G6GVH0-F1
#
_cell.length_a   1.000
_cell.length_b   1.000
_cell.length_c   1.000
_cell.angle_alpha   90.00
_cell.angle_beta   90.00
_cell.angle_gamma   90.00
#
_symmetry.space_group_name_H-M   'P 1'
#
loop_
_entity.id
_entity.type
_entity.pdbx_description
1 polymer ?
#
loop_
_entity_poly.entity_id
_entity_poly.type
_entity_poly.pdbx_seq_one_letter_code
_entity_poly.pdbx_strand_id
1 'polypeptide(L)'
;MASIKDLKKDVSKALGQHANDCYIVDFVLGQDSDEVGDLYSETYAKAEELFGRINAYPREKGAEGRKARKVYFKELEQQFQELFDAQADKLIAMVEKASEEE
;
A
#
# COMPACT_ATOMS: atom_id res chain seq x y z
N MET A 1 14.59 -15.23 2.55
CA MET A 1 14.67 -13.75 2.67
C MET A 1 14.04 -13.19 1.43
N ALA A 2 12.89 -12.51 1.57
CA ALA A 2 12.32 -11.77 0.46
C ALA A 2 13.38 -10.77 -0.04
N SER A 3 13.69 -10.84 -1.33
CA SER A 3 14.59 -9.91 -1.98
C SER A 3 13.89 -8.56 -2.18
N ILE A 4 14.64 -7.49 -2.47
CA ILE A 4 14.06 -6.18 -2.84
C ILE A 4 13.08 -6.32 -4.02
N LYS A 5 13.34 -7.27 -4.92
CA LYS A 5 12.46 -7.56 -6.05
C LYS A 5 11.13 -8.13 -5.59
N ASP A 6 11.14 -8.96 -4.55
CA ASP A 6 9.94 -9.53 -3.96
C ASP A 6 9.13 -8.43 -3.27
N LEU A 7 9.78 -7.57 -2.47
CA LEU A 7 9.11 -6.42 -1.86
C LEU A 7 8.43 -5.52 -2.90
N LYS A 8 9.12 -5.16 -3.99
CA LYS A 8 8.50 -4.37 -5.07
C LYS A 8 7.29 -5.07 -5.70
N LYS A 9 7.37 -6.38 -5.88
CA LYS A 9 6.29 -7.18 -6.45
C LYS A 9 5.10 -7.22 -5.52
N ASP A 10 5.34 -7.40 -4.22
CA ASP A 10 4.30 -7.42 -3.19
C ASP A 10 3.62 -6.05 -3.11
N VAL A 11 4.40 -4.97 -3.21
CA VAL A 11 3.89 -3.59 -3.29
C VAL A 11 2.96 -3.40 -4.48
N SER A 12 3.41 -3.78 -5.69
CA SER A 12 2.58 -3.68 -6.89
C SER A 12 1.32 -4.55 -6.82
N LYS A 13 1.41 -5.73 -6.20
CA LYS A 13 0.29 -6.65 -6.06
C LYS A 13 -0.77 -6.07 -5.12
N ALA A 14 -0.39 -5.58 -3.94
CA ALA A 14 -1.36 -5.03 -3.01
C ALA A 14 -1.95 -3.70 -3.53
N LEU A 15 -1.17 -2.86 -4.22
CA LEU A 15 -1.71 -1.71 -4.95
C LEU A 15 -2.80 -2.11 -5.95
N GLY A 16 -2.54 -3.15 -6.76
CA GLY A 16 -3.51 -3.64 -7.73
C GLY A 16 -4.78 -4.21 -7.06
N GLN A 17 -4.63 -4.83 -5.90
CA GLN A 17 -5.76 -5.34 -5.13
C GLN A 17 -6.59 -4.20 -4.53
N HIS A 18 -5.96 -3.22 -3.88
CA HIS A 18 -6.65 -2.05 -3.34
C HIS A 18 -7.35 -1.24 -4.45
N ALA A 19 -6.73 -1.09 -5.62
CA ALA A 19 -7.37 -0.45 -6.78
C ALA A 19 -8.67 -1.16 -7.18
N ASN A 20 -8.66 -2.49 -7.16
CA ASN A 20 -9.83 -3.30 -7.47
C ASN A 20 -10.89 -3.18 -6.37
N ASP A 21 -10.49 -3.18 -5.09
CA ASP A 21 -11.41 -3.03 -3.96
C ASP A 21 -12.09 -1.66 -3.99
N CYS A 22 -11.34 -0.56 -4.24
CA CYS A 22 -11.89 0.77 -4.49
C CYS A 22 -12.87 0.78 -5.67
N TYR A 23 -12.52 0.15 -6.79
CA TYR A 23 -13.41 0.05 -7.95
C TYR A 23 -14.72 -0.68 -7.62
N ILE A 24 -14.67 -1.74 -6.81
CA ILE A 24 -15.87 -2.47 -6.37
C ILE A 24 -16.76 -1.56 -5.53
N VAL A 25 -16.19 -0.84 -4.55
CA VAL A 25 -16.99 0.02 -3.67
C VAL A 25 -17.61 1.19 -4.44
N ASP A 26 -16.83 1.88 -5.26
CA ASP A 26 -17.31 3.02 -6.06
C ASP A 26 -18.33 2.57 -7.12
N PHE A 27 -17.94 1.66 -8.00
CA PHE A 27 -18.72 1.35 -9.20
C PHE A 27 -19.78 0.27 -8.99
N VAL A 28 -19.48 -0.76 -8.19
CA VAL A 28 -20.39 -1.92 -8.03
C VAL A 28 -21.40 -1.67 -6.92
N LEU A 29 -20.98 -1.07 -5.80
CA LEU A 29 -21.88 -0.73 -4.70
C LEU A 29 -22.51 0.65 -4.86
N GLY A 30 -22.00 1.49 -5.78
CA GLY A 30 -22.53 2.82 -6.03
C GLY A 30 -22.30 3.78 -4.85
N GLN A 31 -21.26 3.54 -4.05
CA GLN A 31 -20.99 4.25 -2.81
C GLN A 31 -19.91 5.32 -3.00
N ASP A 32 -20.30 6.57 -2.68
CA ASP A 32 -19.48 7.77 -2.49
C ASP A 32 -18.16 7.85 -3.29
N SER A 33 -18.28 8.12 -4.59
CA SER A 33 -17.17 8.08 -5.55
C SER A 33 -16.00 9.01 -5.20
N ASP A 34 -16.29 10.13 -4.54
CA ASP A 34 -15.29 11.14 -4.22
C ASP A 34 -14.41 10.67 -3.05
N GLU A 35 -15.00 10.13 -1.97
CA GLU A 35 -14.23 9.60 -0.84
C GLU A 35 -13.39 8.37 -1.22
N VAL A 36 -13.94 7.48 -2.06
CA VAL A 36 -13.20 6.32 -2.58
C VAL A 36 -12.08 6.75 -3.53
N GLY A 37 -12.33 7.76 -4.36
CA GLY A 37 -11.32 8.36 -5.26
C GLY A 37 -10.18 9.02 -4.50
N ASP A 38 -10.48 9.72 -3.41
CA ASP A 38 -9.48 10.32 -2.51
C ASP A 38 -8.66 9.24 -1.81
N LEU A 39 -9.31 8.18 -1.33
CA LEU A 39 -8.63 7.04 -0.70
C LEU A 39 -7.65 6.38 -1.67
N TYR A 40 -8.08 6.12 -2.91
CA TYR A 40 -7.24 5.55 -3.95
C TYR A 40 -6.04 6.44 -4.25
N SER A 41 -6.27 7.74 -4.42
CA SER A 41 -5.22 8.73 -4.72
C SER A 41 -4.19 8.83 -3.60
N GLU A 42 -4.64 8.86 -2.34
CA GLU A 42 -3.77 8.86 -1.15
C GLU A 42 -2.88 7.61 -1.11
N THR A 43 -3.48 6.43 -1.31
CA THR A 43 -2.75 5.16 -1.30
C THR A 43 -1.71 5.10 -2.42
N TYR A 44 -2.08 5.55 -3.63
CA TYR A 44 -1.17 5.58 -4.77
C TYR A 44 0.04 6.49 -4.52
N ALA A 45 -0.19 7.72 -4.05
CA ALA A 45 0.88 8.67 -3.76
C ALA A 45 1.87 8.14 -2.71
N LYS A 46 1.36 7.55 -1.61
CA LYS A 46 2.20 6.95 -0.58
C LYS A 46 2.99 5.73 -1.08
N ALA A 47 2.39 4.91 -1.93
CA ALA A 47 3.09 3.78 -2.52
C ALA A 47 4.18 4.22 -3.52
N GLU A 48 3.95 5.28 -4.30
CA GLU A 48 4.99 5.89 -5.14
C GLU A 48 6.18 6.41 -4.31
N GLU A 49 5.91 7.05 -3.18
CA GLU A 49 6.96 7.50 -2.25
C GLU A 49 7.81 6.33 -1.75
N LEU A 50 7.15 5.23 -1.33
CA LEU A 50 7.83 4.00 -0.90
C LEU A 50 8.68 3.40 -2.03
N PHE A 51 8.18 3.38 -3.27
CA PHE A 51 8.96 2.95 -4.44
C PHE A 51 10.17 3.85 -4.68
N GLY A 52 10.02 5.16 -4.54
CA GLY A 52 11.10 6.13 -4.61
C GLY A 52 12.21 5.80 -3.60
N ARG A 53 11.83 5.54 -2.35
CA ARG A 53 12.76 5.16 -1.27
C ARG A 53 13.46 3.83 -1.54
N ILE A 54 12.73 2.83 -2.04
CA ILE A 54 13.33 1.54 -2.46
C ILE A 54 14.38 1.74 -3.56
N ASN A 55 14.09 2.60 -4.54
CA ASN A 55 14.99 2.88 -5.67
C ASN A 55 16.20 3.71 -5.27
N ALA A 56 16.04 4.65 -4.33
CA ALA A 56 17.10 5.55 -3.87
C ALA A 56 18.08 4.91 -2.87
N TYR A 57 17.80 3.70 -2.35
CA TYR A 57 18.63 3.08 -1.32
C TYR A 57 20.10 2.91 -1.76
N PRO A 58 21.07 3.54 -1.08
CA PRO A 58 22.48 3.45 -1.43
C PRO A 58 23.00 2.04 -1.13
N ARG A 59 23.53 1.37 -2.16
CA ARG A 59 24.05 0.01 -2.05
C ARG A 59 25.45 0.00 -1.44
N GLU A 60 25.52 -0.06 -0.12
CA GLU A 60 26.78 -0.33 0.57
C GLU A 60 27.23 -1.78 0.39
N LYS A 61 28.55 -1.97 0.28
CA LYS A 61 29.21 -3.28 0.15
C LYS A 61 29.63 -3.80 1.53
N GLY A 62 29.91 -5.11 1.62
CA GLY A 62 30.40 -5.73 2.86
C GLY A 62 29.30 -6.27 3.77
N ALA A 63 29.68 -6.80 4.93
CA ALA A 63 28.76 -7.43 5.88
C ALA A 63 27.81 -6.43 6.55
N GLU A 64 28.31 -5.24 6.92
CA GLU A 64 27.51 -4.17 7.53
C GLU A 64 26.48 -3.61 6.55
N GLY A 65 26.89 -3.31 5.31
CA GLY A 65 25.96 -2.86 4.26
C GLY A 65 24.85 -3.87 3.94
N ARG A 66 25.11 -5.18 4.09
CA ARG A 66 24.07 -6.23 3.96
C ARG A 66 23.10 -6.22 5.14
N LYS A 67 23.58 -6.00 6.37
CA LYS A 67 22.74 -5.92 7.57
C LYS A 67 21.86 -4.66 7.54
N ALA A 68 22.46 -3.50 7.26
CA ALA A 68 21.76 -2.23 7.11
C ALA A 68 20.65 -2.32 6.05
N ARG A 69 20.97 -2.95 4.90
CA ARG A 69 19.99 -3.21 3.84
C ARG A 69 18.80 -4.02 4.33
N LYS A 70 19.05 -5.11 5.05
CA LYS A 70 17.98 -5.98 5.54
C LYS A 70 17.06 -5.25 6.53
N VAL A 71 17.63 -4.42 7.41
CA VAL A 71 16.85 -3.61 8.35
C VAL A 71 16.00 -2.59 7.61
N TYR A 72 16.62 -1.81 6.72
CA TYR A 72 15.94 -0.78 5.94
C TYR A 72 14.76 -1.31 5.13
N PHE A 73 14.94 -2.43 4.41
CA PHE A 73 13.84 -3.01 3.63
C PHE A 73 12.77 -3.68 4.47
N LYS A 74 13.09 -4.17 5.68
CA LYS A 74 12.10 -4.69 6.61
C LYS A 74 11.22 -3.56 7.17
N GLU A 75 11.82 -2.41 7.47
CA GLU A 75 11.06 -1.22 7.91
C GLU A 75 10.12 -0.72 6.81
N LEU A 76 10.58 -0.71 5.55
CA LEU A 76 9.74 -0.37 4.41
C LEU A 76 8.59 -1.37 4.20
N GLU A 77 8.85 -2.67 4.36
CA GLU A 77 7.82 -3.71 4.29
C GLU A 77 6.74 -3.50 5.37
N GLN A 78 7.15 -3.14 6.59
CA GLN A 78 6.21 -2.85 7.67
C GLN A 78 5.39 -1.58 7.41
N GLN A 79 6.03 -0.49 6.97
CA GLN A 79 5.32 0.74 6.58
C GLN A 79 4.31 0.50 5.45
N PHE A 80 4.66 -0.41 4.53
CA PHE A 80 3.76 -0.82 3.47
C PHE A 80 2.56 -1.60 4.03
N GLN A 81 2.77 -2.60 4.90
CA GLN A 81 1.67 -3.36 5.51
C GLN A 81 0.72 -2.44 6.29
N GLU A 82 1.27 -1.57 7.13
CA GLU A 82 0.50 -0.60 7.91
C GLU A 82 -0.34 0.34 7.02
N LEU A 83 0.20 0.76 5.87
CA LEU A 83 -0.54 1.56 4.89
C LEU A 83 -1.75 0.79 4.34
N PHE A 84 -1.56 -0.45 3.87
CA PHE A 84 -2.64 -1.20 3.24
C PHE A 84 -3.71 -1.64 4.23
N ASP A 85 -3.31 -2.03 5.45
CA ASP A 85 -4.24 -2.36 6.52
C ASP A 85 -5.11 -1.14 6.86
N ALA A 86 -4.51 0.04 7.04
CA ALA A 86 -5.27 1.27 7.32
C ALA A 86 -6.24 1.67 6.20
N GLN A 87 -5.87 1.45 4.93
CA GLN A 87 -6.75 1.79 3.81
C GLN A 87 -7.86 0.75 3.63
N ALA A 88 -7.60 -0.53 3.95
CA ALA A 88 -8.62 -1.57 4.00
C ALA A 88 -9.65 -1.28 5.10
N ASP A 89 -9.20 -0.90 6.30
CA ASP A 89 -10.08 -0.54 7.42
C ASP A 89 -11.01 0.63 7.07
N LYS A 90 -10.47 1.68 6.41
CA LYS A 90 -11.29 2.81 5.93
C LYS A 90 -12.31 2.36 4.89
N LEU A 91 -11.93 1.51 3.94
CA LEU A 91 -12.83 1.01 2.90
C LEU A 91 -13.96 0.16 3.51
N ILE A 92 -13.65 -0.68 4.50
CA ILE A 92 -14.63 -1.47 5.25
C ILE A 92 -15.60 -0.53 5.98
N ALA A 93 -15.10 0.48 6.68
CA ALA A 93 -15.92 1.44 7.40
C ALA A 93 -16.87 2.23 6.47
N MET A 94 -16.44 2.55 5.24
CA MET A 94 -17.30 3.18 4.23
C MET A 94 -18.47 2.25 3.84
N VAL A 95 -18.17 0.97 3.60
CA VAL A 95 -19.19 -0.03 3.24
C VAL A 95 -20.16 -0.27 4.38
N GLU A 96 -19.66 -0.41 5.61
CA GLU A 96 -20.50 -0.61 6.80
C GLU A 96 -21.44 0.57 7.03
N LYS A 97 -20.93 1.80 7.00
CA LYS A 97 -21.74 3.02 7.14
C LYS A 97 -22.89 3.06 6.12
N ALA A 98 -22.59 2.78 4.86
CA ALA A 98 -23.60 2.81 3.82
C ALA A 98 -24.64 1.67 3.93
N SER A 99 -24.29 0.55 4.56
CA SER A 99 -25.24 -0.54 4.84
C SER A 99 -26.17 -0.27 6.04
N GLU A 100 -25.81 0.65 6.94
CA GLU A 100 -26.64 1.07 8.07
C GLU A 100 -27.65 2.18 7.71
N GLU A 101 -27.42 2.86 6.58
CA GLU A 101 -28.28 3.94 6.06
C GLU A 101 -29.42 3.43 5.13
N GLU A 102 -29.48 2.12 4.85
CA GLU A 102 -30.49 1.43 4.04
C GLU A 102 -31.57 0.71 4.89
#